data_AF-A0A7Z0MN56-F1
#
_entry.id   AF-A0A7Z0MN56-F1
#
_cell.length_a   1.000
_cell.length_b   1.000
_cell.length_c   1.000
_cell.angle_alpha   90.00
_cell.angle_beta   90.00
_cell.angle_gamma   90.00
#
_symmetry.space_group_name_H-M   'P 1'
#
loop_
_entity.id
_entity.type
_entity.pdbx_description
1 polymer ?
#
loop_
_entity_poly.entity_id
_entity_poly.type
_entity_poly.pdbx_seq_one_letter_code
_entity_poly.pdbx_strand_id
1 'polypeptide(L)'
;MFTYAKKRLVSADVESAARLWDTQSSAFKLSAAQIHRIERAIALQLAFNKSELAYARFNQLTKLDATTRLWAVRAALIEHNWRRTGAPGNPSPKGKKETERWRYWQAKALLETNQREKGLAIFKQLANERSYYGFLAADFLQQDYALGNKPIQLNEQDKSRLLSRQKFAVVSEFKALEMEKEAQQFWWEAVRNLKGDDLLSAAKIAQQWHWHRLAILTVSRAKYWDDVALRFSIEKPPSKKVVLINPLEKIAALLEGRLCYPNYFYRTN
;
A
#
# COMPACT_ATOMS: atom_id res chain seq x y z
N MET A 1 -16.70 -14.52 -31.86
CA MET A 1 -16.22 -15.85 -31.39
C MET A 1 -14.76 -15.84 -30.94
N PHE A 2 -13.81 -15.31 -31.74
CA PHE A 2 -12.37 -15.22 -31.40
C PHE A 2 -12.07 -14.43 -30.10
N THR A 3 -12.85 -13.38 -29.82
CA THR A 3 -12.73 -12.55 -28.61
C THR A 3 -13.14 -13.26 -27.31
N TYR A 4 -14.01 -14.27 -27.39
CA TYR A 4 -14.48 -15.03 -26.22
C TYR A 4 -13.55 -16.21 -25.91
N ALA A 5 -13.06 -16.91 -26.95
CA ALA A 5 -12.00 -17.90 -26.84
C ALA A 5 -10.70 -17.30 -26.25
N LYS A 6 -10.38 -16.05 -26.64
CA LYS A 6 -9.25 -15.26 -26.11
C LYS A 6 -9.25 -15.10 -24.58
N LYS A 7 -10.40 -14.91 -23.93
CA LYS A 7 -10.46 -14.70 -22.47
C LYS A 7 -10.25 -15.99 -21.67
N ARG A 8 -10.64 -17.14 -22.23
CA ARG A 8 -10.70 -18.41 -21.50
C ARG A 8 -9.50 -19.33 -21.76
N LEU A 9 -8.88 -19.27 -22.95
CA LEU A 9 -7.66 -20.02 -23.26
C LEU A 9 -6.40 -19.38 -22.66
N VAL A 10 -6.33 -18.04 -22.68
CA VAL A 10 -5.19 -17.29 -22.13
C VAL A 10 -5.08 -17.49 -20.60
N SER A 11 -6.18 -17.71 -19.88
CA SER A 11 -6.12 -17.96 -18.42
C SER A 11 -5.82 -19.41 -18.01
N ALA A 12 -5.94 -20.39 -18.91
CA ALA A 12 -5.82 -21.82 -18.57
C ALA A 12 -4.50 -22.45 -19.06
N ASP A 13 -4.07 -22.14 -20.30
CA ASP A 13 -2.78 -22.60 -20.84
C ASP A 13 -2.27 -21.60 -21.88
N VAL A 14 -1.62 -20.55 -21.38
CA VAL A 14 -1.05 -19.48 -22.19
C VAL A 14 0.09 -19.97 -23.09
N GLU A 15 0.81 -21.03 -22.70
CA GLU A 15 1.95 -21.53 -23.47
C GLU A 15 1.46 -22.25 -24.73
N SER A 16 0.43 -23.08 -24.61
CA SER A 16 -0.23 -23.68 -25.77
C SER A 16 -0.87 -22.63 -26.68
N ALA A 17 -1.49 -21.59 -26.11
CA ALA A 17 -2.03 -20.47 -26.88
C ALA A 17 -0.93 -19.71 -27.64
N ALA A 18 0.24 -19.53 -27.03
CA ALA A 18 1.39 -18.88 -27.66
C ALA A 18 1.94 -19.70 -28.83
N ARG A 19 2.07 -21.03 -28.67
CA ARG A 19 2.52 -21.94 -29.75
C ARG A 19 1.54 -21.96 -30.93
N LEU A 20 0.24 -22.01 -30.64
CA LEU A 20 -0.80 -21.95 -31.68
C LEU A 20 -0.74 -20.62 -32.44
N TRP A 21 -0.54 -19.53 -31.71
CA TRP A 21 -0.39 -18.22 -32.31
C TRP A 21 0.84 -18.13 -33.22
N ASP A 22 1.99 -18.67 -32.79
CA ASP A 22 3.21 -18.69 -33.62
C ASP A 22 3.02 -19.43 -34.95
N THR A 23 2.28 -20.53 -34.92
CA THR A 23 2.08 -21.40 -36.09
C THR A 23 1.00 -20.89 -37.04
N GLN A 24 -0.05 -20.25 -36.52
CA GLN A 24 -1.24 -19.89 -37.30
C GLN A 24 -1.41 -18.40 -37.57
N SER A 25 -0.63 -17.53 -36.93
CA SER A 25 -0.78 -16.07 -37.06
C SER A 25 -0.75 -15.57 -38.51
N SER A 26 0.06 -16.18 -39.37
CA SER A 26 0.21 -15.86 -40.79
C SER A 26 -1.01 -16.24 -41.65
N ALA A 27 -1.81 -17.21 -41.20
CA ALA A 27 -3.03 -17.63 -41.90
C ALA A 27 -4.18 -16.62 -41.74
N PHE A 28 -4.13 -15.79 -40.68
CA PHE A 28 -5.14 -14.77 -40.43
C PHE A 28 -4.74 -13.44 -41.09
N LYS A 29 -5.65 -12.86 -41.89
CA LYS A 29 -5.49 -11.50 -42.44
C LYS A 29 -5.74 -10.45 -41.34
N LEU A 30 -4.78 -10.29 -40.44
CA LEU A 30 -4.85 -9.35 -39.31
C LEU A 30 -4.01 -8.11 -39.57
N SER A 31 -4.49 -6.96 -39.09
CA SER A 31 -3.71 -5.73 -39.07
C SER A 31 -2.58 -5.80 -38.05
N ALA A 32 -1.51 -5.02 -38.27
CA ALA A 32 -0.39 -4.90 -37.32
C ALA A 32 -0.86 -4.50 -35.90
N ALA A 33 -1.91 -3.68 -35.79
CA ALA A 33 -2.49 -3.29 -34.50
C ALA A 33 -3.20 -4.46 -33.80
N GLN A 34 -3.87 -5.35 -34.54
CA GLN A 34 -4.49 -6.55 -33.98
C GLN A 34 -3.44 -7.57 -33.54
N ILE A 35 -2.41 -7.80 -34.36
CA ILE A 35 -1.27 -8.65 -34.03
C ILE A 35 -0.61 -8.16 -32.74
N HIS A 36 -0.27 -6.88 -32.66
CA HIS A 36 0.34 -6.30 -31.46
C HIS A 36 -0.54 -6.48 -30.22
N ARG A 37 -1.87 -6.30 -30.31
CA ARG A 37 -2.79 -6.52 -29.18
C ARG A 37 -2.81 -7.98 -28.70
N ILE A 38 -2.59 -8.95 -29.58
CA ILE A 38 -2.56 -10.37 -29.26
C ILE A 38 -1.22 -10.72 -28.61
N GLU A 39 -0.11 -10.36 -29.25
CA GLU A 39 1.25 -10.54 -28.72
C GLU A 39 1.41 -9.92 -27.33
N ARG A 40 0.89 -8.70 -27.16
CA ARG A 40 0.88 -8.01 -25.85
C ARG A 40 0.13 -8.81 -24.80
N ALA A 41 -1.01 -9.41 -25.15
CA ALA A 41 -1.82 -10.17 -24.20
C ALA A 41 -1.14 -11.49 -23.81
N ILE A 42 -0.54 -12.18 -24.79
CA ILE A 42 0.24 -13.40 -24.55
C ILE A 42 1.44 -13.10 -23.64
N ALA A 43 2.24 -12.08 -23.97
CA ALA A 43 3.41 -11.70 -23.18
C ALA A 43 3.05 -11.36 -21.72
N LEU A 44 2.00 -10.55 -21.51
CA LEU A 44 1.53 -10.21 -20.17
C LEU A 44 1.07 -11.43 -19.38
N GLN A 45 0.35 -12.34 -20.02
CA GLN A 45 -0.14 -13.53 -19.33
C GLN A 45 0.98 -14.51 -19.00
N LEU A 46 1.96 -14.70 -19.89
CA LEU A 46 3.16 -15.47 -19.59
C LEU A 46 3.90 -14.90 -18.37
N ALA A 47 3.99 -13.57 -18.30
CA ALA A 47 4.60 -12.88 -17.17
C ALA A 47 3.82 -13.07 -15.86
N PHE A 48 2.49 -13.03 -15.90
CA PHE A 48 1.65 -13.31 -14.74
C PHE A 48 1.80 -14.76 -14.26
N ASN A 49 1.97 -15.69 -15.19
CA ASN A 49 2.22 -17.10 -14.91
C ASN A 49 3.69 -17.40 -14.54
N LYS A 50 4.57 -16.39 -14.53
CA LYS A 50 6.01 -16.51 -14.28
C LYS A 50 6.71 -17.50 -15.23
N SER A 51 6.21 -17.65 -16.45
CA SER A 51 6.85 -18.50 -17.47
C SER A 51 8.18 -17.90 -17.92
N GLU A 52 9.19 -18.75 -18.14
CA GLU A 52 10.51 -18.37 -18.68
C GLU A 52 10.45 -17.85 -20.12
N LEU A 53 9.31 -18.02 -20.81
CA LEU A 53 9.08 -17.48 -22.14
C LEU A 53 8.67 -16.00 -22.10
N ALA A 54 8.28 -15.48 -20.94
CA ALA A 54 7.68 -14.16 -20.81
C ALA A 54 8.60 -13.06 -21.33
N TYR A 55 9.88 -13.07 -20.93
CA TYR A 55 10.81 -12.03 -21.36
C TYR A 55 11.04 -12.06 -22.88
N ALA A 56 11.26 -13.25 -23.45
CA ALA A 56 11.45 -13.43 -24.88
C ALA A 56 10.27 -12.86 -25.68
N ARG A 57 9.04 -13.08 -25.20
CA ARG A 57 7.83 -12.52 -25.80
C ARG A 57 7.74 -11.00 -25.71
N PHE A 58 8.11 -10.41 -24.58
CA PHE A 58 8.17 -8.94 -24.49
C PHE A 58 9.19 -8.34 -25.46
N ASN A 59 10.32 -9.03 -25.69
CA ASN A 59 11.37 -8.56 -26.60
C ASN A 59 10.94 -8.59 -28.08
N GLN A 60 9.91 -9.38 -28.43
CA GLN A 60 9.33 -9.43 -29.77
C GLN A 60 8.30 -8.30 -30.02
N LEU A 61 7.86 -7.59 -28.98
CA LEU A 61 6.90 -6.50 -29.13
C LEU A 61 7.54 -5.28 -29.80
N THR A 62 6.93 -4.82 -30.90
CA THR A 62 7.37 -3.61 -31.61
C THR A 62 7.18 -2.32 -30.82
N LYS A 63 6.22 -2.31 -29.88
CA LYS A 63 5.94 -1.17 -29.00
C LYS A 63 5.68 -1.67 -27.59
N LEU A 64 6.33 -1.03 -26.62
CA LEU A 64 6.07 -1.23 -25.20
C LEU A 64 5.38 0.02 -24.63
N ASP A 65 4.24 -0.18 -23.98
CA ASP A 65 3.61 0.80 -23.11
C ASP A 65 4.19 0.74 -21.69
N ALA A 66 3.72 1.57 -20.76
CA ALA A 66 4.23 1.59 -19.38
C ALA A 66 4.03 0.24 -18.66
N THR A 67 2.90 -0.44 -18.89
CA THR A 67 2.57 -1.72 -18.26
C THR A 67 3.46 -2.85 -18.78
N THR A 68 3.60 -2.96 -20.09
CA THR A 68 4.44 -3.96 -20.75
C THR A 68 5.92 -3.75 -20.46
N ARG A 69 6.41 -2.50 -20.37
CA ARG A 69 7.77 -2.21 -19.86
C ARG A 69 7.97 -2.73 -18.43
N LEU A 70 7.02 -2.45 -17.54
CA LEU A 70 7.08 -2.91 -16.15
C LEU A 70 7.16 -4.44 -16.08
N TRP A 71 6.31 -5.13 -16.83
CA TRP A 71 6.28 -6.59 -16.82
C TRP A 71 7.44 -7.25 -17.57
N ALA A 72 7.98 -6.61 -18.60
CA ALA A 72 9.20 -7.06 -19.27
C ALA A 72 10.39 -7.08 -18.31
N VAL A 73 10.56 -6.02 -17.50
CA VAL A 73 11.65 -6.03 -16.51
C VAL A 73 11.38 -7.04 -15.40
N ARG A 74 10.13 -7.22 -14.95
CA ARG A 74 9.79 -8.27 -13.98
C ARG A 74 10.10 -9.67 -14.51
N ALA A 75 9.78 -9.96 -15.77
CA ALA A 75 10.13 -11.22 -16.42
C ALA A 75 11.65 -11.42 -16.45
N ALA A 76 12.41 -10.40 -16.86
CA ALA A 76 13.88 -10.44 -16.86
C ALA A 76 14.46 -10.67 -15.45
N LEU A 77 13.84 -10.11 -14.41
CA LEU A 77 14.25 -10.30 -13.01
C LEU A 77 13.96 -11.73 -12.51
N ILE A 78 12.82 -12.31 -12.90
CA ILE A 78 12.46 -13.70 -12.56
C ILE A 78 13.46 -14.68 -13.21
N GLU A 79 13.86 -14.43 -14.45
CA GLU A 79 14.83 -15.25 -15.20
C GLU A 79 16.30 -14.96 -14.81
N HIS A 80 16.54 -14.14 -13.78
CA HIS A 80 17.90 -13.70 -13.38
C HIS A 80 18.74 -13.09 -14.51
N ASN A 81 18.07 -12.51 -15.52
CA ASN A 81 18.73 -11.99 -16.70
C ASN A 81 19.19 -10.54 -16.51
N TRP A 82 20.19 -10.35 -15.64
CA TRP A 82 20.63 -9.03 -15.18
C TRP A 82 21.21 -8.11 -16.28
N ARG A 83 21.79 -8.68 -17.33
CA ARG A 83 22.24 -7.91 -18.50
C ARG A 83 21.07 -7.23 -19.21
N ARG A 84 19.89 -7.85 -19.15
CA ARG A 84 18.68 -7.42 -19.85
C ARG A 84 17.71 -6.62 -19.00
N THR A 85 17.81 -6.72 -17.66
CA THR A 85 17.10 -5.83 -16.71
C THR A 85 17.68 -4.41 -16.71
N GLY A 86 18.94 -4.26 -17.15
CA GLY A 86 19.68 -3.01 -17.19
C GLY A 86 19.32 -2.07 -18.35
N ALA A 87 18.47 -2.47 -19.30
CA ALA A 87 17.97 -1.53 -20.30
C ALA A 87 17.07 -0.51 -19.58
N PRO A 88 17.47 0.78 -19.48
CA PRO A 88 16.64 1.80 -18.90
C PRO A 88 15.54 2.09 -19.92
N GLY A 89 14.53 1.23 -19.97
CA GLY A 89 13.26 1.54 -20.59
C GLY A 89 12.61 2.61 -19.73
N ASN A 90 13.12 3.83 -19.85
CA ASN A 90 12.85 5.01 -19.04
C ASN A 90 11.39 4.99 -18.60
N PRO A 91 11.09 4.52 -17.38
CA PRO A 91 9.73 4.47 -16.92
C PRO A 91 9.34 5.92 -16.74
N SER A 92 8.51 6.40 -17.68
CA SER A 92 7.97 7.75 -17.69
C SER A 92 7.69 8.17 -16.24
N PRO A 93 8.38 9.20 -15.72
CA PRO A 93 8.44 9.47 -14.28
C PRO A 93 7.11 10.08 -13.85
N LYS A 94 6.09 9.23 -13.64
CA LYS A 94 4.79 9.69 -13.15
C LYS A 94 4.70 9.65 -11.62
N GLY A 95 5.76 9.21 -10.91
CA GLY A 95 5.83 9.39 -9.46
C GLY A 95 7.12 8.87 -8.79
N LYS A 96 7.46 9.48 -7.66
CA LYS A 96 8.67 9.20 -6.84
C LYS A 96 8.84 7.71 -6.49
N LYS A 97 7.74 7.00 -6.18
CA LYS A 97 7.76 5.55 -5.86
C LYS A 97 8.16 4.67 -7.04
N GLU A 98 7.76 5.05 -8.25
CA GLU A 98 8.20 4.34 -9.45
C GLU A 98 9.70 4.58 -9.64
N THR A 99 10.16 5.82 -9.45
CA THR A 99 11.59 6.17 -9.52
C THR A 99 12.44 5.37 -8.53
N GLU A 100 12.02 5.22 -7.27
CA GLU A 100 12.74 4.46 -6.24
C GLU A 100 12.84 2.97 -6.58
N ARG A 101 11.73 2.34 -7.00
CA ARG A 101 11.70 0.94 -7.46
C ARG A 101 12.72 0.68 -8.57
N TRP A 102 12.72 1.56 -9.56
CA TRP A 102 13.54 1.39 -10.75
C TRP A 102 15.02 1.59 -10.45
N ARG A 103 15.36 2.58 -9.62
CA ARG A 103 16.72 2.76 -9.11
C ARG A 103 17.23 1.53 -8.37
N TYR A 104 16.40 0.90 -7.54
CA TYR A 104 16.82 -0.30 -6.79
C TYR A 104 17.18 -1.46 -7.72
N TRP A 105 16.31 -1.77 -8.69
CA TRP A 105 16.57 -2.87 -9.62
C TRP A 105 17.70 -2.55 -10.61
N GLN A 106 17.87 -1.28 -10.99
CA GLN A 106 19.02 -0.83 -11.75
C GLN A 106 20.32 -1.05 -10.98
N ALA A 107 20.35 -0.68 -9.70
CA ALA A 107 21.51 -0.91 -8.85
C ALA A 107 21.84 -2.41 -8.73
N LYS A 108 20.85 -3.27 -8.49
CA LYS A 108 21.03 -4.73 -8.54
C LYS A 108 21.60 -5.19 -9.87
N ALA A 109 21.03 -4.78 -10.99
CA ALA A 109 21.52 -5.17 -12.32
C ALA A 109 22.98 -4.77 -12.56
N LEU A 110 23.37 -3.57 -12.12
CA LEU A 110 24.76 -3.09 -12.21
C LEU A 110 25.71 -3.94 -11.37
N LEU A 111 25.32 -4.32 -10.16
CA LEU A 111 26.13 -5.18 -9.29
C LEU A 111 26.36 -6.56 -9.91
N GLU A 112 25.32 -7.16 -10.50
CA GLU A 112 25.38 -8.49 -11.13
C GLU A 112 26.08 -8.48 -12.51
N THR A 113 26.32 -7.29 -13.08
CA THR A 113 27.02 -7.10 -14.37
C THR A 113 28.41 -6.49 -14.21
N ASN A 114 29.06 -6.71 -13.07
CA ASN A 114 30.41 -6.22 -12.74
C ASN A 114 30.58 -4.69 -12.73
N GLN A 115 29.50 -3.91 -12.69
CA GLN A 115 29.54 -2.45 -12.55
C GLN A 115 29.33 -2.05 -11.08
N ARG A 116 30.18 -2.58 -10.20
CA ARG A 116 29.98 -2.53 -8.74
C ARG A 116 29.85 -1.10 -8.20
N GLU A 117 30.76 -0.21 -8.60
CA GLU A 117 30.79 1.18 -8.10
C GLU A 117 29.50 1.94 -8.41
N LYS A 118 28.99 1.83 -9.65
CA LYS A 118 27.75 2.48 -10.07
C LYS A 118 26.54 1.94 -9.31
N GLY A 119 26.47 0.62 -9.12
CA GLY A 119 25.39 -0.01 -8.35
C GLY A 119 25.39 0.44 -6.89
N LEU A 120 26.56 0.44 -6.24
CA LEU A 120 26.71 0.90 -4.86
C LEU A 120 26.36 2.38 -4.70
N ALA A 121 26.72 3.24 -5.65
CA ALA A 121 26.36 4.66 -5.61
C ALA A 121 24.84 4.87 -5.56
N ILE A 122 24.07 4.15 -6.38
CA ILE A 122 22.61 4.23 -6.38
C ILE A 122 22.01 3.72 -5.06
N PHE A 123 22.53 2.60 -4.53
CA PHE A 123 22.09 2.08 -3.23
C PHE A 123 22.39 3.05 -2.10
N LYS A 124 23.56 3.68 -2.07
CA LYS A 124 23.89 4.69 -1.04
C LYS A 124 22.90 5.86 -1.05
N GLN A 125 22.48 6.31 -2.24
CA GLN A 125 21.47 7.35 -2.34
C GLN A 125 20.08 6.86 -1.88
N LEU A 126 19.66 5.68 -2.33
CA LEU A 126 18.36 5.11 -1.97
C LEU A 126 18.23 4.83 -0.48
N ALA A 127 19.30 4.36 0.16
CA ALA A 127 19.27 3.96 1.57
C ALA A 127 19.04 5.13 2.54
N ASN A 128 19.18 6.37 2.06
CA ASN A 128 18.80 7.59 2.78
C ASN A 128 17.33 7.98 2.62
N GLU A 129 16.57 7.26 1.78
CA GLU A 129 15.17 7.55 1.51
C GLU A 129 14.26 6.68 2.37
N ARG A 130 13.27 7.33 3.00
CA ARG A 130 12.26 6.64 3.81
C ARG A 130 11.20 5.97 2.93
N SER A 131 11.60 4.91 2.25
CA SER A 131 10.73 4.11 1.42
C SER A 131 11.09 2.64 1.47
N TYR A 132 10.17 1.78 0.99
CA TYR A 132 10.40 0.34 0.94
C TYR A 132 11.73 -0.01 0.22
N TYR A 133 12.01 0.60 -0.93
CA TYR A 133 13.24 0.35 -1.67
C TYR A 133 14.46 1.03 -1.05
N GLY A 134 14.27 2.11 -0.30
CA GLY A 134 15.34 2.68 0.51
C GLY A 134 15.76 1.75 1.64
N PHE A 135 14.80 1.17 2.36
CA PHE A 135 15.11 0.17 3.40
C PHE A 135 15.75 -1.10 2.83
N LEU A 136 15.29 -1.59 1.68
CA LEU A 136 15.98 -2.71 1.00
C LEU A 136 17.42 -2.37 0.58
N ALA A 137 17.67 -1.12 0.16
CA ALA A 137 19.02 -0.67 -0.15
C ALA A 137 19.88 -0.56 1.13
N ALA A 138 19.29 -0.13 2.25
CA ALA A 138 19.95 -0.08 3.55
C ALA A 138 20.30 -1.49 4.06
N ASP A 139 19.39 -2.45 3.94
CA ASP A 139 19.63 -3.87 4.24
C ASP A 139 20.80 -4.42 3.43
N PHE A 140 20.80 -4.15 2.11
CA PHE A 140 21.87 -4.59 1.22
C PHE A 140 23.23 -4.01 1.64
N LEU A 141 23.25 -2.74 2.05
CA LEU A 141 24.46 -2.04 2.50
C LEU A 141 24.83 -2.33 3.96
N GLN A 142 24.00 -3.08 4.69
CA GLN A 142 24.14 -3.32 6.14
C GLN A 142 24.27 -2.03 6.95
N GLN A 143 23.43 -1.04 6.65
CA GLN A 143 23.38 0.24 7.37
C GLN A 143 22.01 0.46 8.01
N ASP A 144 21.97 1.36 9.00
CA ASP A 144 20.73 1.73 9.67
C ASP A 144 19.70 2.35 8.71
N TYR A 145 18.43 2.15 9.03
CA TYR A 145 17.33 2.71 8.26
C TYR A 145 17.18 4.21 8.50
N ALA A 146 17.11 4.98 7.41
CA ALA A 146 16.77 6.40 7.43
C ALA A 146 15.27 6.62 7.72
N LEU A 147 14.82 6.34 8.95
CA LEU A 147 13.43 6.49 9.36
C LEU A 147 12.98 7.95 9.43
N GLY A 148 13.92 8.88 9.69
CA GLY A 148 13.64 10.31 9.82
C GLY A 148 12.66 10.60 10.94
N ASN A 149 12.92 10.09 12.15
CA ASN A 149 12.02 10.27 13.29
C ASN A 149 12.15 11.68 13.89
N LYS A 150 11.11 12.49 13.73
CA LYS A 150 10.93 13.78 14.40
C LYS A 150 9.59 13.74 15.12
N PRO A 151 9.57 13.34 16.40
CA PRO A 151 8.33 13.28 17.16
C PRO A 151 7.68 14.66 17.27
N ILE A 152 6.36 14.72 17.11
CA ILE A 152 5.61 15.95 17.35
C ILE A 152 5.67 16.23 18.85
N GLN A 153 6.12 17.42 19.21
CA GLN A 153 6.11 17.90 20.58
C GLN A 153 4.77 18.57 20.85
N LEU A 154 4.03 18.05 21.83
CA LEU A 154 2.77 18.65 22.27
C LEU A 154 3.07 19.54 23.48
N ASN A 155 2.99 20.86 23.29
CA ASN A 155 3.05 21.81 24.39
C ASN A 155 1.72 21.79 25.15
N GLU A 156 1.76 21.78 26.49
CA GLU A 156 0.57 21.82 27.34
C GLU A 156 -0.26 23.10 27.16
N GLN A 157 0.36 24.21 26.75
CA GLN A 157 -0.37 25.44 26.40
C GLN A 157 -1.19 25.26 25.11
N ASP A 158 -0.59 24.67 24.06
CA ASP A 158 -1.28 24.40 22.80
C ASP A 158 -2.41 23.38 22.98
N LYS A 159 -2.16 22.36 23.81
CA LYS A 159 -3.17 21.37 24.22
C LYS A 159 -4.34 22.03 24.93
N SER A 160 -4.08 22.83 25.97
CA SER A 160 -5.12 23.55 26.71
C SER A 160 -5.91 24.49 25.81
N ARG A 161 -5.24 25.23 24.92
CA ARG A 161 -5.87 26.11 23.92
C ARG A 161 -6.76 25.34 22.94
N LEU A 162 -6.36 24.14 22.53
CA LEU A 162 -7.15 23.30 21.63
C LEU A 162 -8.38 22.73 22.33
N LEU A 163 -8.19 22.21 23.55
CA LEU A 163 -9.25 21.61 24.34
C LEU A 163 -10.31 22.61 24.80
N SER A 164 -9.95 23.90 24.95
CA SER A 164 -10.89 24.96 25.30
C SER A 164 -11.81 25.40 24.14
N ARG A 165 -11.56 24.95 22.89
CA ARG A 165 -12.45 25.23 21.76
C ARG A 165 -13.77 24.49 21.96
N GLN A 166 -14.89 25.15 21.65
CA GLN A 166 -16.24 24.61 21.83
C GLN A 166 -16.41 23.17 21.32
N LYS A 167 -15.88 22.85 20.14
CA LYS A 167 -15.98 21.50 19.57
C LYS A 167 -15.15 20.45 20.33
N PHE A 168 -14.01 20.81 20.89
CA PHE A 168 -13.20 19.91 21.71
C PHE A 168 -13.74 19.79 23.14
N ALA A 169 -14.41 20.82 23.66
CA ALA A 169 -15.13 20.71 24.92
C ALA A 169 -16.16 19.58 24.84
N VAL A 170 -16.99 19.53 23.78
CA VAL A 170 -17.96 18.42 23.56
C VAL A 170 -17.29 17.05 23.54
N VAL A 171 -16.15 16.91 22.86
CA VAL A 171 -15.40 15.64 22.85
C VAL A 171 -14.89 15.29 24.25
N SER A 172 -14.41 16.28 25.00
CA SER A 172 -13.88 16.10 26.36
C SER A 172 -14.98 15.69 27.34
N GLU A 173 -16.19 16.27 27.21
CA GLU A 173 -17.37 15.89 27.99
C GLU A 173 -17.77 14.42 27.71
N PHE A 174 -17.92 14.03 26.44
CA PHE A 174 -18.21 12.63 26.11
C PHE A 174 -17.14 11.67 26.64
N LYS A 175 -15.86 12.07 26.60
CA LYS A 175 -14.78 11.26 27.16
C LYS A 175 -14.86 11.17 28.68
N ALA A 176 -15.20 12.26 29.38
CA ALA A 176 -15.40 12.28 30.82
C ALA A 176 -16.58 11.41 31.27
N LEU A 177 -17.61 11.27 30.43
CA LEU A 177 -18.75 10.37 30.61
C LEU A 177 -18.49 8.92 30.17
N GLU A 178 -17.25 8.56 29.82
CA GLU A 178 -16.87 7.25 29.28
C GLU A 178 -17.60 6.84 27.98
N MET A 179 -18.21 7.81 27.28
CA MET A 179 -18.92 7.65 26.02
C MET A 179 -17.94 7.74 24.84
N GLU A 180 -17.00 6.79 24.79
CA GLU A 180 -15.87 6.87 23.87
C GLU A 180 -16.28 6.88 22.40
N LYS A 181 -17.33 6.14 22.01
CA LYS A 181 -17.79 6.10 20.61
C LYS A 181 -18.30 7.46 20.15
N GLU A 182 -19.08 8.12 20.99
CA GLU A 182 -19.65 9.44 20.74
C GLU A 182 -18.55 10.49 20.69
N ALA A 183 -17.59 10.43 21.63
CA ALA A 183 -16.40 11.27 21.63
C ALA A 183 -15.59 11.12 20.31
N GLN A 184 -15.37 9.87 19.86
CA GLN A 184 -14.65 9.58 18.61
C GLN A 184 -15.43 10.01 17.35
N GLN A 185 -16.77 9.99 17.38
CA GLN A 185 -17.59 10.52 16.30
C GLN A 185 -17.47 12.05 16.20
N PHE A 186 -17.61 12.74 17.33
CA PHE A 186 -17.47 14.20 17.40
C PHE A 186 -16.04 14.70 17.15
N TRP A 187 -15.03 13.85 17.33
CA TRP A 187 -13.64 14.17 17.01
C TRP A 187 -13.49 14.73 15.59
N TRP A 188 -14.14 14.13 14.60
CA TRP A 188 -14.04 14.56 13.20
C TRP A 188 -14.60 15.96 12.95
N GLU A 189 -15.63 16.35 13.71
CA GLU A 189 -16.15 17.71 13.68
C GLU A 189 -15.17 18.71 14.31
N ALA A 190 -14.53 18.32 15.42
CA ALA A 190 -13.54 19.13 16.13
C ALA A 190 -12.30 19.39 15.28
N VAL A 191 -11.80 18.37 14.56
CA VAL A 191 -10.61 18.50 13.71
C VAL A 191 -10.89 19.00 12.30
N ARG A 192 -12.17 19.14 11.89
CA ARG A 192 -12.56 19.43 10.49
C ARG A 192 -11.81 20.62 9.89
N ASN A 193 -11.74 21.72 10.63
CA ASN A 193 -11.20 23.00 10.17
C ASN A 193 -9.78 23.30 10.69
N LEU A 194 -9.15 22.36 11.40
CA LEU A 194 -7.78 22.53 11.88
C LEU A 194 -6.78 22.45 10.73
N LYS A 195 -5.67 23.19 10.87
CA LYS A 195 -4.56 23.23 9.92
C LYS A 195 -3.24 23.32 10.67
N GLY A 196 -2.15 22.92 10.02
CA GLY A 196 -0.79 23.05 10.55
C GLY A 196 -0.63 22.43 11.94
N ASP A 197 -0.01 23.17 12.85
CA ASP A 197 0.37 22.71 14.19
C ASP A 197 -0.82 22.34 15.07
N ASP A 198 -2.00 22.95 14.87
CA ASP A 198 -3.20 22.58 15.61
C ASP A 198 -3.64 21.14 15.27
N LEU A 199 -3.50 20.74 14.00
CA LEU A 199 -3.86 19.39 13.57
C LEU A 199 -2.84 18.35 14.06
N LEU A 200 -1.56 18.73 14.14
CA LEU A 200 -0.51 17.91 14.77
C LEU A 200 -0.76 17.74 16.26
N SER A 201 -1.11 18.84 16.94
CA SER A 201 -1.44 18.83 18.36
C SER A 201 -2.67 17.97 18.64
N ALA A 202 -3.72 18.09 17.82
CA ALA A 202 -4.89 17.21 17.91
C ALA A 202 -4.52 15.73 17.73
N ALA A 203 -3.65 15.40 16.76
CA ALA A 203 -3.18 14.02 16.59
C ALA A 203 -2.45 13.50 17.84
N LYS A 204 -1.62 14.33 18.50
CA LYS A 204 -0.95 13.97 19.77
C LYS A 204 -1.91 13.84 20.93
N ILE A 205 -2.95 14.68 21.02
CA ILE A 205 -4.01 14.52 22.02
C ILE A 205 -4.72 13.17 21.83
N ALA A 206 -5.11 12.83 20.60
CA ALA A 206 -5.70 11.52 20.31
C ALA A 206 -4.75 10.36 20.66
N GLN A 207 -3.44 10.53 20.44
CA GLN A 207 -2.43 9.55 20.85
C GLN A 207 -2.38 9.40 22.38
N GLN A 208 -2.32 10.51 23.13
CA GLN A 208 -2.34 10.51 24.61
C GLN A 208 -3.62 9.88 25.18
N TRP A 209 -4.72 9.94 24.42
CA TRP A 209 -6.00 9.31 24.77
C TRP A 209 -6.11 7.84 24.32
N HIS A 210 -5.03 7.26 23.80
CA HIS A 210 -4.97 5.89 23.26
C HIS A 210 -5.90 5.65 22.05
N TRP A 211 -6.34 6.72 21.38
CA TRP A 211 -7.14 6.64 20.16
C TRP A 211 -6.24 6.53 18.92
N HIS A 212 -5.41 5.48 18.85
CA HIS A 212 -4.35 5.34 17.85
C HIS A 212 -4.84 5.51 16.40
N ARG A 213 -5.99 4.91 16.06
CA ARG A 213 -6.57 5.04 14.72
C ARG A 213 -6.90 6.50 14.39
N LEU A 214 -7.48 7.24 15.34
CA LEU A 214 -7.77 8.66 15.14
C LEU A 214 -6.50 9.49 15.08
N ALA A 215 -5.50 9.20 15.91
CA ALA A 215 -4.19 9.87 15.85
C ALA A 215 -3.55 9.72 14.46
N ILE A 216 -3.50 8.49 13.93
CA ILE A 216 -2.95 8.17 12.60
C ILE A 216 -3.70 8.91 11.48
N LEU A 217 -5.03 8.86 11.50
CA LEU A 217 -5.84 9.49 10.48
C LEU A 217 -5.75 11.04 10.57
N THR A 218 -5.68 11.59 11.78
CA THR A 218 -5.55 13.03 12.03
C THR A 218 -4.18 13.54 11.57
N VAL A 219 -3.07 12.87 11.92
CA VAL A 219 -1.72 13.27 11.46
C VAL A 219 -1.58 13.14 9.93
N SER A 220 -2.25 12.15 9.34
CA SER A 220 -2.23 11.95 7.88
C SER A 220 -2.87 13.12 7.14
N ARG A 221 -3.90 13.76 7.71
CA ARG A 221 -4.49 15.00 7.17
C ARG A 221 -3.51 16.18 7.23
N ALA A 222 -2.60 16.20 8.21
CA ALA A 222 -1.53 17.19 8.30
C ALA A 222 -0.37 16.90 7.33
N LYS A 223 -0.38 15.75 6.63
CA LYS A 223 0.72 15.25 5.79
C LYS A 223 2.06 15.18 6.53
N TYR A 224 2.01 14.98 7.85
CA TYR A 224 3.21 14.85 8.68
C TYR A 224 3.55 13.39 8.85
N TRP A 225 4.78 13.04 8.46
CA TRP A 225 5.19 11.65 8.34
C TRP A 225 6.22 11.26 9.39
N ASP A 226 6.91 12.23 9.99
CA ASP A 226 8.15 12.03 10.73
C ASP A 226 7.95 11.57 12.18
N ASP A 227 6.73 11.61 12.72
CA ASP A 227 6.44 10.99 14.03
C ASP A 227 6.17 9.49 13.84
N VAL A 228 7.23 8.68 13.98
CA VAL A 228 7.18 7.23 13.76
C VAL A 228 6.31 6.56 14.83
N ALA A 229 6.47 6.96 16.09
CA ALA A 229 5.76 6.36 17.22
C ALA A 229 4.25 6.58 17.14
N LEU A 230 3.80 7.75 16.66
CA LEU A 230 2.38 8.02 16.44
C LEU A 230 1.81 7.21 15.27
N ARG A 231 2.58 7.06 14.18
CA ARG A 231 2.13 6.37 12.97
C ARG A 231 2.12 4.85 13.08
N PHE A 232 3.02 4.30 13.89
CA PHE A 232 3.21 2.87 14.11
C PHE A 232 3.19 2.58 15.60
N SER A 233 2.02 2.83 16.23
CA SER A 233 1.85 2.53 17.65
C SER A 233 1.98 1.03 17.91
N ILE A 234 2.80 0.66 18.89
CA ILE A 234 3.01 -0.71 19.36
C ILE A 234 2.09 -1.08 20.53
N GLU A 235 1.25 -0.15 21.00
CA GLU A 235 0.37 -0.40 22.13
C GLU A 235 -0.71 -1.43 21.76
N LYS A 236 -0.77 -2.50 22.56
CA LYS A 236 -1.82 -3.52 22.47
C LYS A 236 -3.13 -2.86 22.89
N PRO A 237 -4.19 -2.88 22.07
CA PRO A 237 -5.48 -2.36 22.50
C PRO A 237 -5.89 -3.07 23.79
N PRO A 238 -6.47 -2.36 24.78
CA PRO A 238 -6.92 -3.00 26.00
C PRO A 238 -7.84 -4.16 25.61
N SER A 239 -7.51 -5.36 26.08
CA SER A 239 -8.37 -6.53 25.90
C SER A 239 -9.75 -6.13 26.35
N LYS A 240 -10.74 -6.13 25.43
CA LYS A 240 -12.14 -5.98 25.83
C LYS A 240 -12.36 -6.97 26.96
N LYS A 241 -12.63 -6.48 28.18
CA LYS A 241 -13.18 -7.35 29.20
C LYS A 241 -14.44 -7.91 28.58
N VAL A 242 -14.42 -9.18 28.19
CA VAL A 242 -15.65 -9.90 27.92
C VAL A 242 -16.35 -9.88 29.26
N VAL A 243 -17.32 -8.98 29.41
CA VAL A 243 -18.30 -9.11 30.48
C VAL A 243 -19.02 -10.40 30.14
N LEU A 244 -18.55 -11.51 30.72
CA LEU A 244 -19.28 -12.75 30.73
C LEU A 244 -20.54 -12.46 31.53
N ILE A 245 -21.59 -12.01 30.86
CA ILE A 245 -22.92 -11.99 31.44
C ILE A 245 -23.17 -13.44 31.83
N ASN A 246 -23.22 -13.70 33.13
CA ASN A 246 -23.49 -15.01 33.67
C ASN A 246 -24.79 -15.51 33.02
N PRO A 247 -24.85 -16.73 32.44
CA PRO A 247 -26.05 -17.22 31.75
C PRO A 247 -27.34 -17.05 32.56
N LEU A 248 -27.23 -17.09 33.89
CA LEU A 248 -28.34 -16.86 34.82
C LEU A 248 -28.86 -15.42 34.84
N GLU A 249 -27.99 -14.41 34.74
CA GLU A 249 -28.41 -12.99 34.65
C GLU A 249 -29.11 -12.70 33.32
N LYS A 250 -28.69 -13.39 32.24
CA LYS A 250 -29.31 -13.26 30.92
C LYS A 250 -30.73 -13.83 30.91
N ILE A 251 -30.98 -14.91 31.66
CA ILE A 251 -32.31 -15.51 31.83
C ILE A 251 -33.19 -14.62 32.72
N ALA A 252 -32.64 -14.07 33.81
CA ALA A 252 -33.36 -13.13 34.69
C ALA A 252 -33.82 -11.87 33.93
N ALA A 253 -32.95 -11.27 33.10
CA ALA A 253 -33.31 -10.09 32.32
C ALA A 253 -34.33 -10.36 31.20
N LEU A 254 -34.39 -11.59 30.67
CA LEU A 254 -35.40 -12.03 29.69
C LEU A 254 -36.76 -12.28 30.35
N LEU A 255 -36.77 -12.83 31.57
CA LEU A 255 -38.01 -13.07 32.33
C LEU A 255 -38.62 -11.78 32.89
N GLU A 256 -37.80 -10.75 33.17
CA GLU A 256 -38.27 -9.45 33.66
C GLU A 256 -38.66 -8.45 32.54
N GLY A 257 -38.59 -8.85 31.26
CA GLY A 257 -39.02 -8.00 30.14
C GLY A 257 -38.21 -6.72 29.92
N ARG A 258 -37.01 -6.59 30.50
CA ARG A 258 -36.19 -5.36 30.45
C ARG A 258 -35.29 -5.21 29.22
N LEU A 259 -35.34 -6.13 28.26
CA LEU A 259 -34.51 -6.08 27.05
C LEU A 259 -35.37 -6.13 25.77
N CYS A 260 -35.72 -4.97 25.23
CA CYS A 260 -36.08 -4.85 23.81
C CYS A 260 -34.79 -4.89 22.98
N TYR A 261 -34.58 -5.96 22.20
CA TYR A 261 -33.48 -6.02 21.23
C TYR A 261 -33.71 -5.06 20.06
N PRO A 262 -32.75 -4.20 19.67
CA PRO A 262 -32.70 -3.70 18.31
C PRO A 262 -32.08 -4.78 17.40
N ASN A 263 -32.81 -5.12 16.33
CA ASN A 263 -32.40 -6.02 15.26
C ASN A 263 -31.05 -5.59 14.66
N TYR A 264 -29.98 -6.35 14.90
CA TYR A 264 -28.79 -6.36 14.06
C TYR A 264 -28.79 -7.64 13.22
N PHE A 265 -29.41 -7.57 12.03
CA PHE A 265 -29.19 -8.52 10.95
C PHE A 265 -27.77 -8.30 10.40
N TYR A 266 -26.87 -9.25 10.62
CA TYR A 266 -25.69 -9.42 9.77
C TYR A 266 -26.00 -10.49 8.72
N ARG A 267 -26.25 -10.05 7.49
CA ARG A 267 -26.34 -10.92 6.31
C ARG A 267 -24.97 -10.92 5.65
N THR A 268 -24.26 -12.05 5.73
CA THR A 268 -23.04 -12.31 4.97
C THR A 268 -23.41 -12.90 3.62
N ASN A 269 -22.95 -12.28 2.53
CA ASN A 269 -22.65 -12.90 1.24
C ASN A 269 -21.23 -12.48 0.86
#